data_AF-A0A3D6DG96-F1
#
_entry.id   AF-A0A3D6DG96-F1
#
_cell.length_a   1.000
_cell.length_b   1.000
_cell.length_c   1.000
_cell.angle_alpha   90.00
_cell.angle_beta   90.00
_cell.angle_gamma   90.00
#
_symmetry.space_group_name_H-M   'P 1'
#
loop_
_entity.id
_entity.type
_entity.pdbx_description
1 polymer ?
#
loop_
_entity_poly.entity_id
_entity_poly.type
_entity_poly.pdbx_seq_one_letter_code
_entity_poly.pdbx_strand_id
1 'polypeptide(L)' 'KREIVQARQIAMYFAKKMTKSSLANIGLHCGGKDHATVLHACRTVNNLSETDKHFRKYLDDLEKKLHVN' A
#
# COMPACT_ATOMS: atom_id res chain seq x y z
N LYS A 1 10.89 -12.33 4.91
CA LYS A 1 9.42 -12.56 4.92
C LYS A 1 8.62 -11.30 5.31
N ARG A 2 8.92 -10.64 6.43
CA ARG A 2 8.23 -9.41 6.89
C ARG A 2 8.32 -8.25 5.88
N GLU A 3 9.50 -8.01 5.33
CA GLU A 3 9.75 -6.94 4.35
C GLU A 3 8.93 -7.13 3.07
N ILE A 4 8.84 -8.37 2.55
CA ILE A 4 8.03 -8.70 1.37
C ILE A 4 6.54 -8.42 1.61
N VAL A 5 6.05 -8.73 2.82
CA VAL A 5 4.67 -8.44 3.20
C VAL A 5 4.43 -6.93 3.26
N GLN A 6 5.34 -6.18 3.89
CA GLN A 6 5.23 -4.72 3.98
C GLN A 6 5.26 -4.07 2.59
N ALA A 7 6.17 -4.49 1.70
CA ALA A 7 6.23 -3.99 0.33
C ALA A 7 4.91 -4.23 -0.42
N ARG A 8 4.30 -5.41 -0.26
CA ARG A 8 2.99 -5.71 -0.86
C ARG A 8 1.88 -4.85 -0.28
N GLN A 9 1.88 -4.61 1.04
CA GLN A 9 0.88 -3.76 1.67
C GLN A 9 0.98 -2.31 1.17
N ILE A 10 2.20 -1.80 1.01
CA ILE A 10 2.47 -0.48 0.42
C ILE A 10 2.00 -0.41 -1.03
N ALA A 11 2.26 -1.44 -1.84
CA ALA A 11 1.76 -1.51 -3.22
C ALA A 11 0.22 -1.47 -3.29
N MET A 12 -0.45 -2.24 -2.42
CA MET A 12 -1.91 -2.23 -2.29
C MET A 12 -2.46 -0.86 -1.88
N TYR A 13 -1.79 -0.21 -0.93
CA TYR A 13 -2.14 1.14 -0.46
C TYR A 13 -2.08 2.16 -1.60
N PHE A 14 -0.95 2.22 -2.34
CA PHE A 14 -0.81 3.14 -3.45
C PHE A 14 -1.77 2.82 -4.60
N ALA A 15 -1.97 1.54 -4.93
CA ALA A 15 -2.95 1.14 -5.95
C ALA A 15 -4.36 1.63 -5.60
N LYS A 16 -4.74 1.59 -4.32
CA LYS A 16 -6.04 2.12 -3.86
C LYS A 16 -6.11 3.65 -3.90
N LYS A 17 -5.00 4.33 -3.58
CA LYS A 17 -4.92 5.81 -3.56
C LYS A 17 -4.88 6.42 -4.96
N MET A 18 -4.17 5.79 -5.89
CA MET A 18 -3.79 6.38 -7.19
C MET A 18 -4.62 5.85 -8.36
N THR A 19 -5.49 4.85 -8.14
CA THR A 19 -6.32 4.28 -9.21
C THR A 19 -7.78 4.19 -8.81
N LYS A 20 -8.67 3.99 -9.80
CA LYS A 20 -10.10 3.71 -9.58
C LYS A 20 -10.39 2.21 -9.40
N SER A 21 -9.37 1.36 -9.21
CA SER A 21 -9.53 -0.09 -9.09
C SER A 21 -10.32 -0.48 -7.83
N SER A 22 -11.16 -1.50 -7.95
CA SER A 22 -11.81 -2.12 -6.80
C SER A 22 -10.80 -2.87 -5.93
N LEU A 23 -11.12 -3.07 -4.64
CA LEU A 23 -10.25 -3.82 -3.72
C LEU A 23 -9.99 -5.25 -4.20
N ALA A 24 -11.00 -5.89 -4.81
CA ALA A 24 -10.86 -7.22 -5.40
C ALA A 24 -9.87 -7.21 -6.58
N ASN A 25 -9.97 -6.22 -7.48
CA ASN A 25 -9.06 -6.11 -8.62
C ASN A 25 -7.62 -5.83 -8.17
N ILE A 26 -7.42 -4.94 -7.19
CA ILE A 26 -6.10 -4.71 -6.59
C ILE A 26 -5.55 -6.00 -5.99
N GLY A 27 -6.36 -6.75 -5.24
CA GLY A 27 -5.98 -8.01 -4.63
C GLY A 27 -5.54 -9.05 -5.66
N LEU A 28 -6.27 -9.16 -6.77
CA LEU A 28 -5.93 -10.01 -7.91
C LEU A 28 -4.53 -9.69 -8.45
N HIS A 29 -4.24 -8.41 -8.75
CA HIS A 29 -2.93 -7.98 -9.25
C HIS A 29 -1.81 -8.08 -8.21
N CYS A 30 -2.14 -8.00 -6.92
CA CYS A 30 -1.20 -8.13 -5.82
C CYS A 30 -1.05 -9.58 -5.32
N GLY A 31 -1.06 -10.55 -6.24
CA GLY A 31 -0.80 -11.97 -5.97
C GLY A 31 -2.04 -12.75 -5.53
N GLY A 32 -3.20 -12.48 -6.15
CA GLY A 32 -4.44 -13.24 -5.93
C GLY A 32 -4.99 -13.12 -4.51
N LYS A 33 -4.84 -11.95 -3.88
CA LYS A 33 -5.27 -11.70 -2.51
C LYS A 33 -6.74 -11.30 -2.45
N ASP A 34 -7.40 -11.67 -1.36
CA ASP A 34 -8.78 -11.29 -1.10
C ASP A 34 -8.90 -9.78 -0.85
N HIS A 35 -10.05 -9.20 -1.21
CA HIS A 35 -10.37 -7.79 -1.02
C HIS A 35 -10.20 -7.32 0.44
N ALA A 36 -10.52 -8.16 1.43
CA ALA A 36 -10.32 -7.87 2.85
C ALA A 36 -8.82 -7.79 3.21
N THR A 37 -7.96 -8.53 2.51
CA THR A 37 -6.50 -8.43 2.65
C THR A 37 -6.01 -7.05 2.19
N VAL A 38 -6.53 -6.55 1.07
CA VAL A 38 -6.21 -5.21 0.58
C VAL A 38 -6.70 -4.14 1.56
N LEU A 39 -7.92 -4.29 2.07
CA LEU A 39 -8.46 -3.37 3.08
C LEU A 39 -7.60 -3.37 4.36
N HIS A 40 -7.17 -4.53 4.83
CA HIS A 40 -6.27 -4.65 5.97
C HIS A 40 -4.91 -4.01 5.69
N ALA A 41 -4.32 -4.27 4.52
CA ALA A 41 -3.07 -3.66 4.09
C ALA A 41 -3.14 -2.12 4.14
N CYS A 42 -4.19 -1.51 3.58
CA CYS A 42 -4.36 -0.06 3.61
C CYS A 42 -4.42 0.48 5.05
N ARG A 43 -5.15 -0.18 5.94
CA ARG A 43 -5.20 0.20 7.37
C ARG A 43 -3.84 0.06 8.05
N THR A 44 -3.13 -1.04 7.82
CA THR A 44 -1.79 -1.25 8.37
C THR A 44 -0.82 -0.14 7.95
N VAL A 45 -0.81 0.21 6.67
CA VAL A 45 0.05 1.26 6.13
C VAL A 45 -0.31 2.63 6.73
N ASN A 46 -1.60 2.97 6.80
CA ASN A 46 -2.07 4.20 7.44
C ASN A 46 -1.63 4.29 8.91
N ASN A 47 -1.95 3.28 9.72
CA ASN A 47 -1.61 3.26 11.14
C ASN A 47 -0.09 3.37 11.36
N LEU A 48 0.71 2.68 10.54
CA LEU A 48 2.16 2.76 10.65
C LEU A 48 2.69 4.14 10.24
N SER A 49 2.09 4.78 9.23
CA SER A 49 2.45 6.15 8.83
C SER A 49 2.08 7.20 9.90
N GLU A 50 1.06 6.93 10.72
CA GLU A 50 0.67 7.83 11.81
C GLU A 50 1.58 7.68 13.04
N THR A 51 2.10 6.48 13.28
CA THR A 51 2.84 6.14 14.50
C THR A 51 4.36 6.14 14.32
N ASP A 52 4.86 5.97 13.09
CA ASP A 52 6.30 5.91 12.77
C ASP A 52 6.69 7.01 11.76
N LYS A 53 7.45 8.00 12.25
CA LYS A 53 7.94 9.14 11.44
C LYS A 53 8.89 8.71 10.33
N HIS A 54 9.72 7.68 10.55
CA HIS A 54 10.64 7.19 9.52
C HIS A 54 9.87 6.48 8.41
N PHE A 55 8.90 5.65 8.79
CA PHE A 55 8.04 4.99 7.82
C PHE A 55 7.20 5.99 7.01
N ARG A 56 6.66 7.03 7.66
CA ARG A 56 5.96 8.10 6.98
C ARG A 56 6.84 8.81 5.95
N LYS A 57 8.05 9.20 6.34
CA LYS A 57 8.99 9.82 5.40
C LYS A 57 9.32 8.90 4.22
N TYR A 58 9.51 7.61 4.48
CA TYR A 58 9.72 6.62 3.42
C TYR A 58 8.54 6.52 2.45
N LEU A 59 7.30 6.51 2.96
CA LEU A 59 6.09 6.54 2.12
C LEU A 59 5.99 7.82 1.29
N ASP A 60 6.22 8.98 1.90
CA ASP A 60 6.15 10.28 1.22
C ASP A 60 7.19 10.36 0.08
N ASP A 61 8.41 9.87 0.34
CA ASP A 61 9.48 9.83 -0.65
C ASP A 61 9.17 8.82 -1.78
N LEU A 62 8.47 7.72 -1.48
CA LEU A 62 8.01 6.77 -2.49
C LEU A 62 6.87 7.35 -3.34
N GLU A 63 5.91 8.04 -2.71
CA GLU A 63 4.81 8.70 -3.41
C GLU A 63 5.32 9.73 -4.43
N LYS A 64 6.32 10.53 -4.04
CA LYS A 64 7.00 11.47 -4.96
C LYS A 64 7.63 10.78 -6.16
N LYS A 65 8.20 9.58 -5.99
CA LYS A 65 8.80 8.81 -7.09
C LYS A 65 7.75 8.20 -8.03
N LEU A 66 6.56 7.89 -7.52
CA LEU A 66 5.46 7.33 -8.30
C LEU A 66 4.71 8.41 -9.10
N HIS A 67 4.68 9.65 -8.60
CA HIS A 67 4.27 10.81 -9.38
C HIS A 67 5.39 11.21 -10.34
N VAL A 68 5.47 10.52 -11.47
CA VAL A 68 6.33 10.92 -12.59
C VAL A 68 5.69 12.16 -13.24
N ASN A 69 6.34 13.32 -13.05
CA ASN A 69 6.35 14.38 -14.05
C ASN A 69 7.43 14.06 -15.07
#